data_AF-A0A2M9W9D2-F1
#
_entry.id   AF-A0A2M9W9D2-F1
#
_cell.length_a   1.000
_cell.length_b   1.000
_cell.length_c   1.000
_cell.angle_alpha   90.00
_cell.angle_beta   90.00
_cell.angle_gamma   90.00
#
_symmetry.space_group_name_H-M   'P 1'
#
loop_
_entity.id
_entity.type
_entity.pdbx_description
1 polymer ?
#
loop_
_entity_poly.entity_id
_entity_poly.type
_entity_poly.pdbx_seq_one_letter_code
_entity_poly.pdbx_strand_id
1 'polypeptide(L)'
;MYIRLDLFADMLIILPRELLQATRADGMLGGFSLPRCHQVRGAAVMFLQDEALSFLNQWQTRASLSAPDSDEPLISLDAFARQAGIAPLALWQAASAGKTLRGIALPVAVKSYGSQLMFSSMAVEMFTVEYKLSLLKK
;
A
#
# COMPACT_ATOMS: atom_id res chain seq x y z
N MET A 1 -6.17 -31.60 -3.52
CA MET A 1 -7.26 -31.00 -4.33
C MET A 1 -6.64 -29.97 -5.27
N TYR A 2 -7.23 -29.70 -6.44
CA TYR A 2 -6.66 -28.79 -7.45
C TYR A 2 -7.55 -27.56 -7.66
N ILE A 3 -6.93 -26.40 -7.88
CA ILE A 3 -7.62 -25.16 -8.24
C ILE A 3 -7.33 -24.79 -9.70
N ARG A 4 -8.31 -24.17 -10.35
CA ARG A 4 -8.16 -23.67 -11.73
C ARG A 4 -7.32 -22.40 -11.74
N LEU A 5 -6.59 -22.19 -12.83
CA LEU A 5 -5.82 -20.97 -13.06
C LEU A 5 -6.64 -19.70 -12.91
N ASP A 6 -7.87 -19.64 -13.44
CA ASP A 6 -8.73 -18.44 -13.36
C ASP A 6 -9.05 -18.08 -11.91
N LEU A 7 -9.38 -19.09 -11.10
CA LEU A 7 -9.71 -18.90 -9.68
C LEU A 7 -8.46 -18.55 -8.87
N PHE A 8 -7.31 -19.10 -9.22
CA PHE A 8 -6.05 -18.73 -8.58
C PHE A 8 -5.63 -17.31 -8.92
N ALA A 9 -5.82 -16.87 -10.17
CA ALA A 9 -5.57 -15.48 -10.58
C ALA A 9 -6.49 -14.50 -9.84
N ASP A 10 -7.77 -14.86 -9.66
CA ASP A 10 -8.73 -14.07 -8.89
C ASP A 10 -8.32 -13.92 -7.42
N MET A 11 -7.85 -15.01 -6.79
CA MET A 11 -7.31 -14.97 -5.43
C MET A 11 -6.07 -14.07 -5.29
N LEU A 12 -5.25 -13.98 -6.34
CA LEU A 12 -4.05 -13.15 -6.37
C LEU A 12 -4.34 -11.69 -6.79
N ILE A 13 -5.58 -11.39 -7.20
CA ILE A 13 -6.03 -10.09 -7.74
C ILE A 13 -5.18 -9.69 -8.96
N ILE A 14 -4.90 -10.65 -9.84
CA ILE A 14 -4.15 -10.46 -11.09
C ILE A 14 -4.94 -10.97 -12.29
N LEU A 15 -4.51 -10.57 -13.49
CA LEU A 15 -5.12 -11.06 -14.71
C LEU A 15 -4.76 -12.55 -14.93
N PRO A 16 -5.73 -13.43 -15.28
CA PRO A 16 -5.43 -14.82 -15.62
C PRO A 16 -4.36 -14.97 -16.71
N ARG A 17 -4.28 -14.01 -17.64
CA ARG A 17 -3.27 -14.00 -18.69
C ARG A 17 -1.84 -13.83 -18.15
N GLU A 18 -1.65 -13.04 -17.09
CA GLU A 18 -0.34 -12.82 -16.46
C GLU A 18 0.12 -14.09 -15.77
N LEU A 19 -0.78 -14.77 -15.05
CA LEU A 19 -0.49 -16.05 -14.43
C LEU A 19 -0.20 -17.15 -15.47
N LEU A 20 -0.90 -17.13 -16.60
CA LEU A 20 -0.64 -18.05 -17.72
C LEU A 20 0.71 -17.75 -18.41
N GLN A 21 1.11 -16.48 -18.49
CA GLN A 21 2.41 -16.11 -19.04
C GLN A 21 3.54 -16.52 -18.09
N ALA A 22 3.37 -16.28 -16.79
CA ALA A 22 4.33 -16.66 -15.76
C ALA A 22 4.54 -18.18 -15.68
N THR A 23 3.48 -18.98 -15.85
CA THR A 23 3.59 -20.45 -15.93
C THR A 23 4.32 -20.94 -17.18
N ARG A 24 4.28 -20.18 -18.29
CA ARG A 24 4.92 -20.55 -19.56
C ARG A 24 6.35 -20.04 -19.72
N ALA A 25 6.71 -18.94 -19.05
CA ALA A 25 8.02 -18.32 -19.13
C ALA A 25 9.02 -19.07 -18.24
N ASP A 26 9.17 -18.64 -16.99
CA ASP A 26 10.18 -19.16 -16.06
C ASP A 26 9.58 -19.86 -14.85
N GLY A 27 8.25 -20.01 -14.81
CA GLY A 27 7.56 -20.53 -13.63
C GLY A 27 7.68 -19.58 -12.43
N MET A 28 7.91 -18.29 -12.65
CA MET A 28 8.01 -17.27 -11.61
C MET A 28 6.96 -16.19 -11.82
N LEU A 29 6.35 -15.75 -10.73
CA LEU A 29 5.44 -14.62 -10.70
C LEU A 29 5.94 -13.63 -9.64
N GLY A 30 6.29 -12.42 -10.08
CA GLY A 30 6.71 -11.35 -9.18
C GLY A 30 7.93 -11.67 -8.30
N GLY A 31 8.83 -12.52 -8.78
CA GLY A 31 10.03 -12.97 -8.05
C GLY A 31 9.82 -14.20 -7.16
N PHE A 32 8.61 -14.78 -7.13
CA PHE A 32 8.30 -16.01 -6.41
C PHE A 32 8.10 -17.17 -7.38
N SER A 33 8.60 -18.36 -7.02
CA SER A 33 8.34 -19.57 -7.79
C SER A 33 6.87 -19.96 -7.71
N LEU A 34 6.25 -20.17 -8.86
CA LEU A 34 4.87 -20.58 -8.96
C LEU A 34 4.68 -22.01 -8.38
N PRO A 35 3.50 -22.27 -7.79
CA PRO A 35 3.15 -23.60 -7.33
C PRO A 35 3.12 -24.58 -8.50
N ARG A 36 3.36 -25.86 -8.21
CA ARG A 36 3.35 -26.93 -9.20
C ARG A 36 2.01 -26.94 -9.92
N CYS A 37 2.10 -26.76 -11.23
CA CYS A 37 0.93 -26.80 -12.10
C CYS A 37 0.85 -28.16 -12.82
N HIS A 38 -0.37 -28.60 -13.04
CA HIS A 38 -0.69 -29.77 -13.84
C HIS A 38 -1.56 -29.32 -14.99
N GLN A 39 -1.11 -29.61 -16.22
CA GLN A 39 -1.90 -29.34 -17.40
C GLN A 39 -2.73 -30.58 -17.73
N VAL A 40 -4.05 -30.47 -17.57
CA VAL A 40 -4.97 -31.54 -17.93
C VAL A 40 -5.22 -31.49 -19.44
N ARG A 41 -5.30 -32.66 -20.10
CA ARG A 41 -5.63 -32.79 -21.53
C ARG A 41 -6.91 -31.98 -21.82
N GLY A 42 -6.77 -30.87 -22.56
CA GLY A 42 -7.86 -29.90 -22.78
C GLY A 42 -7.50 -28.42 -22.48
N ALA A 43 -6.23 -28.12 -22.19
CA ALA A 43 -5.69 -26.75 -22.01
C ALA A 43 -6.01 -26.04 -20.68
N ALA A 44 -6.67 -26.71 -19.73
CA ALA A 44 -6.83 -26.16 -18.38
C ALA A 44 -5.54 -26.36 -17.56
N VAL A 45 -4.90 -25.26 -17.19
CA VAL A 45 -3.82 -25.25 -16.20
C VAL A 45 -4.45 -25.29 -14.81
N MET A 46 -4.06 -26.27 -14.00
CA MET A 46 -4.54 -26.43 -12.64
C MET A 46 -3.36 -26.42 -11.67
N PHE A 47 -3.56 -25.85 -10.49
CA PHE A 47 -2.55 -25.77 -9.44
C PHE A 47 -2.95 -26.64 -8.26
N LEU A 48 -1.98 -27.22 -7.56
CA LEU A 48 -2.24 -27.86 -6.28
C LEU A 48 -2.74 -26.82 -5.27
N GLN A 49 -3.89 -27.09 -4.64
CA GLN A 49 -4.52 -26.15 -3.73
C GLN A 49 -3.62 -25.78 -2.54
N ASP A 50 -2.94 -26.76 -1.94
CA ASP A 50 -2.08 -26.53 -0.76
C ASP A 50 -0.88 -25.63 -1.09
N GLU A 51 -0.26 -25.84 -2.25
CA GLU A 51 0.85 -25.00 -2.72
C GLU A 51 0.34 -23.62 -3.16
N ALA A 52 -0.84 -23.54 -3.77
CA ALA A 52 -1.44 -22.28 -4.17
C ALA A 52 -1.86 -21.41 -2.98
N LEU A 53 -2.38 -21.99 -1.91
CA LEU A 53 -2.67 -21.28 -0.66
C LEU A 53 -1.38 -20.83 0.04
N SER A 54 -0.35 -21.67 0.03
CA SER A 54 0.97 -21.31 0.57
C SER A 54 1.59 -20.15 -0.21
N PHE A 55 1.49 -20.19 -1.54
CA PHE A 55 1.90 -19.10 -2.43
C PHE A 55 1.06 -17.84 -2.21
N LEU A 56 -0.25 -17.97 -2.05
CA LEU A 56 -1.16 -16.85 -1.78
C LEU A 56 -0.76 -16.13 -0.48
N ASN A 57 -0.45 -16.87 0.58
CA ASN A 57 0.03 -16.28 1.83
C ASN A 57 1.33 -15.49 1.61
N GLN A 58 2.32 -16.07 0.90
CA GLN A 58 3.57 -15.38 0.57
C GLN A 58 3.34 -14.14 -0.30
N TRP A 59 2.42 -14.24 -1.27
CA TRP A 59 2.04 -13.16 -2.16
C TRP A 59 1.35 -12.01 -1.42
N GLN A 60 0.47 -12.33 -0.48
CA GLN A 60 -0.18 -11.34 0.37
C GLN A 60 0.81 -10.69 1.34
N THR A 61 1.73 -11.45 1.93
CA THR A 61 2.82 -10.89 2.75
C THR A 61 3.72 -9.95 1.94
N ARG A 62 3.94 -10.24 0.65
CA ARG A 62 4.64 -9.31 -0.26
C ARG A 62 3.81 -8.06 -0.55
N ALA A 63 2.49 -8.18 -0.75
CA ALA A 63 1.62 -7.02 -0.90
C ALA A 63 1.63 -6.13 0.35
N SER A 64 1.78 -6.72 1.54
CA SER A 64 2.02 -5.97 2.79
C SER A 64 3.36 -5.22 2.82
N LEU A 65 4.33 -5.58 1.98
CA LEU A 65 5.61 -4.86 1.84
C LEU A 65 5.62 -3.80 0.73
N SER A 66 4.53 -3.62 -0.03
CA SER A 66 4.46 -2.62 -1.11
C SER A 66 3.15 -1.82 -1.17
N ALA A 67 2.21 -2.05 -0.26
CA ALA A 67 1.26 -1.02 0.14
C ALA A 67 1.81 -0.37 1.42
N PRO A 68 1.92 0.97 1.53
CA PRO A 68 2.08 1.57 2.85
C PRO A 68 0.89 1.09 3.70
N ASP A 69 1.21 0.50 4.84
CA ASP A 69 0.29 -0.19 5.76
C ASP A 69 -1.12 0.39 5.71
N SER A 70 -2.08 -0.44 5.31
CA SER A 70 -3.50 -0.12 5.44
C SER A 70 -3.97 -0.05 6.90
N ASP A 71 -3.05 -0.22 7.86
CA ASP A 71 -3.24 -0.05 9.30
C ASP A 71 -2.50 1.16 9.88
N GLU A 72 -1.80 1.97 9.06
CA GLU A 72 -1.24 3.20 9.59
C GLU A 72 -2.40 4.18 9.87
N PRO A 73 -2.61 4.62 11.13
CA PRO A 73 -3.73 5.48 11.45
C PRO A 73 -3.62 6.76 10.64
N LEU A 74 -4.59 6.97 9.74
CA LEU A 74 -4.63 8.16 8.91
C LEU A 74 -5.32 9.28 9.68
N ILE A 75 -4.66 10.44 9.74
CA ILE A 75 -5.17 11.63 10.38
C ILE A 75 -5.67 12.61 9.31
N SER A 76 -6.85 13.16 9.52
CA SER A 76 -7.41 14.20 8.68
C SER A 76 -6.67 15.52 8.87
N LEU A 77 -6.69 16.38 7.84
CA LEU A 77 -6.10 17.72 7.92
C LEU A 77 -6.54 18.52 9.15
N ASP A 78 -7.82 18.45 9.53
CA ASP A 78 -8.34 19.15 10.71
C ASP A 78 -7.76 18.62 12.02
N ALA A 79 -7.63 17.29 12.14
CA ALA A 79 -7.03 16.69 13.32
C ALA A 79 -5.54 17.01 13.42
N PHE A 80 -4.81 16.99 12.29
CA PHE A 80 -3.42 17.45 12.22
C PHE A 80 -3.29 18.93 12.63
N ALA A 81 -4.12 19.81 12.07
CA ALA A 81 -4.13 21.23 12.40
C ALA A 81 -4.33 21.48 13.92
N ARG A 82 -5.26 20.76 14.55
CA ARG A 82 -5.48 20.81 16.00
C ARG A 82 -4.29 20.31 16.80
N GLN A 83 -3.68 19.20 16.40
CA GLN A 83 -2.54 18.59 17.10
C GLN A 83 -1.29 19.49 17.06
N ALA A 84 -1.05 20.14 15.92
CA ALA A 84 0.05 21.07 15.72
C ALA A 84 -0.24 22.50 16.21
N GLY A 85 -1.50 22.83 16.51
CA GLY A 85 -1.91 24.20 16.86
C GLY A 85 -1.81 25.18 15.69
N ILE A 86 -2.02 24.70 14.46
CA ILE A 86 -1.91 25.46 13.21
C ILE A 86 -3.33 25.71 12.68
N ALA A 87 -3.57 26.86 12.05
CA ALA A 87 -4.83 27.11 11.37
C ALA A 87 -5.03 26.12 10.21
N PRO A 88 -6.18 25.39 10.11
CA PRO A 88 -6.41 24.39 9.07
C PRO A 88 -6.20 24.91 7.65
N LEU A 89 -6.65 26.13 7.36
CA LEU A 89 -6.49 26.75 6.04
C LEU A 89 -5.01 27.00 5.68
N ALA A 90 -4.22 27.47 6.65
CA ALA A 90 -2.78 27.70 6.44
C ALA A 90 -2.05 26.38 6.19
N LEU A 91 -2.44 25.32 6.91
CA LEU A 91 -1.91 23.99 6.72
C LEU A 91 -2.27 23.42 5.34
N TRP A 92 -3.52 23.58 4.91
CA TRP A 92 -3.98 23.15 3.59
C TRP A 92 -3.25 23.85 2.45
N GLN A 93 -3.05 25.17 2.58
CA GLN A 93 -2.28 25.95 1.59
C GLN A 93 -0.82 25.52 1.54
N ALA A 94 -0.20 25.26 2.70
CA ALA A 94 1.18 24.77 2.76
C ALA A 94 1.31 23.38 2.13
N ALA A 95 0.38 22.46 2.44
CA ALA A 95 0.36 21.12 1.87
C ALA A 95 0.16 21.14 0.36
N SER A 96 -0.80 21.95 -0.12
CA SER A 96 -1.14 22.03 -1.55
C SER A 96 -0.07 22.74 -2.37
N ALA A 97 0.64 23.71 -1.79
CA ALA A 97 1.72 24.44 -2.45
C ALA A 97 3.11 23.82 -2.25
N GLY A 98 3.22 22.70 -1.51
CA GLY A 98 4.51 22.08 -1.16
C GLY A 98 5.43 22.99 -0.33
N LYS A 99 4.85 23.93 0.44
CA LYS A 99 5.61 24.91 1.21
C LYS A 99 6.00 24.34 2.57
N THR A 100 7.23 24.66 2.99
CA THR A 100 7.70 24.38 4.35
C THR A 100 7.06 25.35 5.35
N LEU A 101 6.66 24.87 6.52
CA LEU A 101 6.24 25.72 7.63
C LEU A 101 7.42 25.93 8.58
N ARG A 102 7.86 27.18 8.73
CA ARG A 102 9.05 27.54 9.55
C ARG A 102 10.33 26.75 9.19
N GLY A 103 10.50 26.43 7.91
CA GLY A 103 11.65 25.64 7.44
C GLY A 103 11.52 24.14 7.66
N ILE A 104 10.43 23.66 8.26
CA ILE A 104 10.13 22.23 8.42
C ILE A 104 9.27 21.79 7.23
N ALA A 105 9.66 20.67 6.60
CA ALA A 105 8.91 20.07 5.51
C ALA A 105 7.58 19.52 6.03
N LEU A 106 6.49 19.82 5.33
CA LEU A 106 5.18 19.29 5.68
C LEU A 106 5.11 17.78 5.34
N PRO A 107 4.42 16.97 6.15
CA PRO A 107 4.09 15.60 5.77
C PRO A 107 3.35 15.56 4.43
N VAL A 108 3.73 14.62 3.56
CA VAL A 108 3.05 14.40 2.28
C VAL A 108 1.72 13.71 2.54
N ALA A 109 0.65 14.20 1.91
CA ALA A 109 -0.66 13.55 1.99
C ALA A 109 -0.60 12.19 1.28
N VAL A 110 -0.99 11.13 1.99
CA VAL A 110 -0.90 9.75 1.51
C VAL A 110 -2.12 9.41 0.64
N LYS A 111 -3.28 9.97 0.96
CA LYS A 111 -4.54 9.76 0.22
C LYS A 111 -5.40 11.02 0.23
N SER A 112 -6.22 11.18 -0.80
CA SER A 112 -7.33 12.13 -0.82
C SER A 112 -8.66 11.37 -0.76
N TYR A 113 -9.42 11.51 0.32
CA TYR A 113 -10.75 10.92 0.43
C TYR A 113 -11.80 12.03 0.35
N GLY A 114 -12.62 12.06 -0.71
CA GLY A 114 -13.71 13.03 -0.85
C GLY A 114 -13.26 14.49 -0.69
N SER A 115 -12.15 14.90 -1.32
CA SER A 115 -11.49 16.22 -1.22
C SER A 115 -10.74 16.53 0.09
N GLN A 116 -10.72 15.61 1.05
CA GLN A 116 -9.95 15.75 2.28
C GLN A 116 -8.57 15.10 2.16
N LEU A 117 -7.52 15.85 2.49
CA LEU A 117 -6.15 15.34 2.57
C LEU A 117 -5.98 14.51 3.84
N MET A 118 -5.46 13.29 3.67
CA MET A 118 -5.18 12.34 4.74
C MET A 118 -3.67 12.15 4.87
N PHE A 119 -3.18 12.20 6.10
CA PHE A 119 -1.76 12.12 6.44
C PHE A 119 -1.49 10.93 7.35
N SER A 120 -0.30 10.36 7.29
CA SER A 120 0.14 9.36 8.27
C SER A 120 0.21 9.97 9.66
N SER A 121 -0.35 9.30 10.68
CA SER A 121 -0.24 9.71 12.08
C SER A 121 1.22 9.86 12.52
N MET A 122 2.09 8.93 12.13
CA MET A 122 3.50 8.94 12.52
C MET A 122 4.21 10.16 11.94
N ALA A 123 3.96 10.49 10.68
CA ALA A 123 4.51 11.68 10.04
C ALA A 123 3.99 12.98 10.68
N VAL A 124 2.71 13.02 11.05
CA VAL A 124 2.09 14.15 11.76
C VAL A 124 2.67 14.34 13.15
N GLU A 125 2.91 13.27 13.89
CA GLU A 125 3.51 13.32 15.23
C GLU A 125 4.94 13.85 15.18
N MET A 126 5.79 13.30 14.30
CA MET A 126 7.16 13.76 14.12
C MET A 126 7.20 15.25 13.76
N PHE A 127 6.39 15.67 12.78
CA PHE A 127 6.27 17.08 12.41
C PHE A 127 5.81 17.94 13.59
N THR A 128 4.80 17.49 14.34
CA THR A 128 4.25 18.25 15.46
C THR A 128 5.29 18.46 16.56
N VAL A 129 6.07 17.43 16.88
CA VAL A 129 7.16 17.51 17.85
C VAL A 129 8.21 18.50 17.38
N GLU A 130 8.68 18.38 16.13
CA GLU A 130 9.70 19.27 15.56
C GLU A 130 9.20 20.72 15.47
N TYR A 131 7.94 20.91 15.07
CA TYR A 131 7.30 22.22 14.98
C TYR A 131 7.17 22.89 16.34
N LYS A 132 6.78 22.15 17.39
CA LYS A 132 6.71 22.66 18.77
C LYS A 132 8.10 23.00 19.33
N LEU A 133 9.12 22.18 19.03
CA LEU A 133 10.50 22.50 19.40
C LEU A 133 10.99 23.77 18.69
N SER A 134 10.63 23.98 17.42
CA SER A 134 10.93 25.21 16.69
C SER A 134 10.22 26.44 17.25
N LEU A 135 9.04 26.26 17.88
CA LEU A 135 8.31 27.32 18.56
C LEU A 135 8.99 27.76 19.85
N LEU A 136 9.62 26.82 20.58
CA LEU A 136 10.29 27.07 21.86
C LEU A 136 11.69 27.68 21.71
N LYS A 137 12.38 27.46 20.58
CA LYS A 137 13.71 28.02 20.30
C LYS A 137 13.69 29.49 19.88
N LYS A 138 12.64 30.24 20.23
CA LYS A 138 12.43 31.62 19.79
C LYS A 138 12.65 32.62 20.91
#